data_AF-A0A397SZS8-F1
#
_entry.id   AF-A0A397SZS8-F1
#
_cell.length_a   1.000
_cell.length_b   1.000
_cell.length_c   1.000
_cell.angle_alpha   90.00
_cell.angle_beta   90.00
_cell.angle_gamma   90.00
#
_symmetry.space_group_name_H-M   'P 1'
#
loop_
_entity.id
_entity.type
_entity.pdbx_description
1 polymer ?
#
loop_
_entity_poly.entity_id
_entity_poly.type
_entity_poly.pdbx_seq_one_letter_code
_entity_poly.pdbx_strand_id
1 'polypeptide(L)'
;MLWNNFRLYWRRNLINSKIRDTIKKTNKFKYIGEWLTLKVNKEIVKNMDKKEIDWEKTLYYIMNKEEGGKEITSEKDSRNRTYNIKNLIEKLPTYIEMETRNTEIYNSRCPRCRWDIENWTHIWNCNKNEITIYEIITSKRIEKRKH
;
A
#
# COMPACT_ATOMS: atom_id res chain seq x y z
N MET A 1 13.42 -15.02 -47.14
CA MET A 1 13.44 -13.68 -46.53
C MET A 1 12.03 -13.35 -46.06
N LEU A 2 11.67 -13.70 -44.81
CA LEU A 2 10.32 -13.49 -44.26
C LEU A 2 10.37 -12.32 -43.26
N TRP A 3 10.41 -11.09 -43.77
CA TRP A 3 10.30 -9.91 -42.93
C TRP A 3 8.88 -9.33 -43.03
N ASN A 4 8.20 -9.22 -41.89
CA ASN A 4 7.12 -8.27 -41.59
C ASN A 4 5.71 -8.44 -42.20
N ASN A 5 5.08 -9.62 -42.07
CA ASN A 5 3.63 -9.74 -42.36
C ASN A 5 2.68 -9.33 -41.21
N PHE A 6 3.19 -8.83 -40.07
CA PHE A 6 2.36 -8.40 -38.95
C PHE A 6 2.76 -7.01 -38.45
N ARG A 7 2.41 -5.96 -39.21
CA ARG A 7 2.52 -4.58 -38.73
C ARG A 7 1.30 -4.26 -37.86
N LEU A 8 1.53 -3.89 -36.61
CA LEU A 8 0.46 -3.62 -35.66
C LEU A 8 0.09 -2.13 -35.70
N TYR A 9 -1.19 -1.84 -35.80
CA TYR A 9 -1.71 -0.47 -35.83
C TYR A 9 -2.60 -0.23 -34.62
N TRP A 10 -2.47 0.94 -34.01
CA TRP A 10 -3.37 1.43 -32.96
C TRP A 10 -3.95 2.78 -33.36
N ARG A 11 -5.29 2.88 -33.45
CA ARG A 11 -6.00 4.08 -33.92
C ARG A 11 -5.39 4.66 -35.21
N ARG A 12 -5.13 3.80 -36.21
CA ARG A 12 -4.48 4.12 -37.50
C ARG A 12 -3.02 4.59 -37.43
N ASN A 13 -2.39 4.58 -36.25
CA ASN A 13 -0.96 4.84 -36.11
C ASN A 13 -0.17 3.53 -36.11
N LEU A 14 0.90 3.46 -36.92
CA LEU A 14 1.80 2.32 -36.93
C LEU A 14 2.56 2.25 -35.60
N ILE A 15 2.50 1.10 -34.94
CA ILE A 15 3.28 0.87 -33.73
C ILE A 15 4.68 0.43 -34.15
N ASN A 16 5.63 1.35 -34.04
CA ASN A 16 7.02 1.15 -34.49
C ASN A 16 7.87 0.31 -33.50
N SER A 17 7.28 -0.12 -32.38
CA SER A 17 7.92 -1.01 -31.40
C SER A 17 7.58 -2.47 -31.65
N LYS A 18 8.43 -3.38 -31.15
CA LYS A 18 8.16 -4.82 -31.15
C LYS A 18 6.77 -5.08 -30.54
N ILE A 19 5.93 -5.85 -31.24
CA ILE A 19 4.55 -6.17 -30.84
C ILE A 19 4.45 -6.59 -29.38
N ARG A 20 5.34 -7.49 -28.95
CA ARG A 20 5.40 -8.01 -27.58
C ARG A 20 5.59 -6.89 -26.55
N ASP A 21 6.45 -5.91 -26.83
CA ASP A 21 6.72 -4.81 -25.91
C ASP A 21 5.53 -3.86 -25.79
N THR A 22 4.83 -3.63 -26.91
CA THR A 22 3.58 -2.87 -26.92
C THR A 22 2.52 -3.53 -26.07
N ILE A 23 2.27 -4.83 -26.28
CA ILE A 23 1.27 -5.58 -25.51
C ILE A 23 1.62 -5.56 -24.01
N LYS A 24 2.90 -5.78 -23.66
CA LYS A 24 3.36 -5.69 -22.27
C LYS A 24 3.08 -4.32 -21.65
N LYS A 25 3.38 -3.23 -22.36
CA LYS A 25 3.11 -1.85 -21.89
C LYS A 25 1.60 -1.61 -21.73
N THR A 26 0.80 -1.99 -22.71
CA THR A 26 -0.67 -1.84 -22.66
C THR A 26 -1.26 -2.58 -21.47
N ASN A 27 -0.86 -3.84 -21.26
CA ASN A 27 -1.32 -4.63 -20.11
C ASN A 27 -0.90 -4.01 -18.79
N LYS A 28 0.34 -3.52 -18.68
CA LYS A 28 0.82 -2.82 -17.48
C LYS A 28 -0.06 -1.60 -17.16
N PHE A 29 -0.36 -0.76 -18.15
CA PHE A 29 -1.22 0.41 -17.93
C PHE A 29 -2.66 0.03 -17.58
N LYS A 30 -3.22 -1.00 -18.24
CA LYS A 30 -4.54 -1.53 -17.92
C LYS A 30 -4.62 -1.96 -16.45
N TYR A 31 -3.71 -2.80 -15.99
CA TYR A 31 -3.72 -3.30 -14.61
C TYR A 31 -3.46 -2.19 -13.58
N ILE A 32 -2.58 -1.23 -13.88
CA ILE A 32 -2.39 -0.06 -13.01
C ILE A 32 -3.69 0.74 -12.91
N GLY A 33 -4.37 0.98 -14.04
CA GLY A 33 -5.66 1.69 -14.07
C GLY A 33 -6.71 0.98 -13.24
N GLU A 34 -6.89 -0.33 -13.46
CA GLU A 34 -7.83 -1.16 -12.69
C GLU A 34 -7.53 -1.09 -11.19
N TRP A 35 -6.26 -1.23 -10.80
CA TRP A 35 -5.85 -1.12 -9.40
C TRP A 35 -6.15 0.26 -8.81
N LEU A 36 -5.81 1.35 -9.50
CA LEU A 36 -6.08 2.72 -9.04
C LEU A 36 -7.57 2.99 -8.83
N THR A 37 -8.45 2.34 -9.62
CA THR A 37 -9.90 2.49 -9.49
C THR A 37 -10.54 1.70 -8.35
N LEU A 38 -9.78 0.85 -7.66
CA LEU A 38 -10.30 0.11 -6.50
C LEU A 38 -10.71 1.07 -5.38
N LYS A 39 -11.84 0.77 -4.70
CA LYS A 39 -12.37 1.57 -3.58
C LYS A 39 -11.32 1.83 -2.49
N VAL A 40 -10.45 0.85 -2.23
CA VAL A 40 -9.38 0.95 -1.23
C VAL A 40 -8.36 2.05 -1.56
N ASN A 41 -8.15 2.37 -2.83
CA ASN A 41 -7.18 3.37 -3.26
C ASN A 41 -7.79 4.77 -3.43
N LYS A 42 -9.11 4.91 -3.22
CA LYS A 42 -9.84 6.15 -3.52
C LYS A 42 -9.26 7.36 -2.79
N GLU A 43 -8.94 7.23 -1.51
CA GLU A 43 -8.37 8.33 -0.72
C GLU A 43 -6.94 8.67 -1.14
N ILE A 44 -6.12 7.66 -1.44
CA ILE A 44 -4.75 7.86 -1.97
C ILE A 44 -4.80 8.62 -3.30
N VAL A 45 -5.70 8.21 -4.21
CA VAL A 45 -5.87 8.86 -5.51
C VAL A 45 -6.41 10.28 -5.37
N LYS A 46 -7.42 10.49 -4.51
CA LYS A 46 -8.01 11.81 -4.27
C LYS A 46 -7.00 12.82 -3.72
N ASN A 47 -6.04 12.37 -2.92
CA ASN A 47 -5.03 13.22 -2.30
C ASN A 47 -3.72 13.29 -3.10
N MET A 48 -3.64 12.65 -4.27
CA MET A 48 -2.41 12.60 -5.09
C MET A 48 -1.93 14.00 -5.52
N ASP A 49 -2.86 14.89 -5.85
CA ASP A 49 -2.54 16.26 -6.30
C ASP A 49 -2.05 17.18 -5.17
N LYS A 50 -2.34 16.83 -3.91
CA LYS A 50 -1.94 17.62 -2.75
C LYS A 50 -0.45 17.55 -2.45
N LYS A 51 0.26 16.57 -3.06
CA LYS A 51 1.70 16.32 -2.83
C LYS A 51 2.08 16.19 -1.34
N GLU A 52 1.14 15.78 -0.50
CA GLU A 52 1.35 15.55 0.94
C GLU A 52 2.22 14.30 1.18
N ILE A 53 2.17 13.34 0.24
CA ILE A 53 2.90 12.08 0.33
C ILE A 53 4.22 12.21 -0.42
N ASP A 54 5.33 12.11 0.31
CA ASP A 54 6.64 11.86 -0.27
C ASP A 54 6.71 10.39 -0.73
N TRP A 55 6.42 10.17 -2.02
CA TRP A 55 6.38 8.83 -2.61
C TRP A 55 7.73 8.13 -2.59
N GLU A 56 8.84 8.86 -2.68
CA GLU A 56 10.17 8.27 -2.66
C GLU A 56 10.47 7.66 -1.28
N LYS A 57 10.24 8.45 -0.21
CA LYS A 57 10.39 7.94 1.17
C LYS A 57 9.37 6.86 1.50
N THR A 58 8.13 7.02 1.03
CA THR A 58 7.07 6.02 1.23
C THR A 58 7.46 4.67 0.60
N LEU A 59 7.97 4.68 -0.63
CA LEU A 59 8.42 3.47 -1.31
C LEU A 59 9.65 2.86 -0.63
N TYR A 60 10.58 3.70 -0.16
CA TYR A 60 11.72 3.22 0.63
C TYR A 60 11.25 2.48 1.89
N TYR A 61 10.31 3.06 2.63
CA TYR A 61 9.71 2.45 3.82
C TYR A 61 8.97 1.14 3.50
N ILE A 62 8.14 1.12 2.45
CA ILE A 62 7.43 -0.10 2.04
C ILE A 62 8.42 -1.21 1.69
N MET A 63 9.47 -0.90 0.95
CA MET A 63 10.41 -1.90 0.45
C MET A 63 11.27 -2.53 1.55
N ASN A 64 11.42 -1.86 2.70
CA ASN A 64 12.14 -2.34 3.89
C ASN A 64 13.31 -3.29 3.56
N LYS A 65 14.35 -2.78 2.89
CA LYS A 65 15.43 -3.57 2.26
C LYS A 65 16.45 -4.11 3.27
N GLU A 66 16.02 -4.52 4.45
CA GLU A 66 16.90 -4.88 5.56
C GLU A 66 17.62 -6.23 5.31
N GLU A 67 16.98 -7.21 4.66
CA GLU A 67 17.53 -8.57 4.50
C GLU A 67 17.71 -9.02 3.03
N GLY A 68 18.14 -8.11 2.14
CA GLY A 68 18.60 -8.51 0.79
C GLY A 68 17.98 -7.77 -0.40
N GLY A 69 17.34 -6.62 -0.15
CA GLY A 69 17.00 -5.68 -1.21
C GLY A 69 15.95 -6.19 -2.21
N LYS A 70 16.31 -6.26 -3.49
CA LYS A 70 15.38 -6.62 -4.60
C LYS A 70 15.40 -8.11 -4.97
N GLU A 71 16.46 -8.83 -4.62
CA GLU A 71 16.75 -10.15 -5.17
C GLU A 71 16.54 -11.28 -4.16
N ILE A 72 16.62 -10.95 -2.87
CA ILE A 72 16.42 -11.89 -1.77
C ILE A 72 15.29 -11.33 -0.91
N THR A 73 14.35 -12.18 -0.52
CA THR A 73 13.25 -11.84 0.40
C THR A 73 13.12 -12.95 1.41
N SER A 74 13.38 -12.64 2.68
CA SER A 74 13.10 -13.55 3.78
C SER A 74 11.60 -13.52 4.12
N GLU A 75 11.15 -14.50 4.91
CA GLU A 75 9.77 -14.48 5.43
C GLU A 75 9.50 -13.25 6.30
N LYS A 76 10.50 -12.80 7.06
CA LYS A 76 10.41 -11.59 7.88
C LYS A 76 10.26 -10.34 7.03
N ASP A 77 11.08 -10.19 5.98
CA ASP A 77 10.94 -9.10 5.01
C ASP A 77 9.55 -9.10 4.36
N SER A 78 9.07 -10.27 3.93
CA SER A 78 7.73 -10.41 3.34
C SER A 78 6.62 -9.95 4.28
N ARG A 79 6.69 -10.36 5.56
CA ARG A 79 5.72 -9.94 6.60
C ARG A 79 5.77 -8.44 6.84
N ASN A 80 6.96 -7.85 6.96
CA ASN A 80 7.13 -6.41 7.17
C ASN A 80 6.61 -5.58 5.99
N ARG A 81 6.96 -5.95 4.76
CA ARG A 81 6.45 -5.28 3.54
C ARG A 81 4.93 -5.39 3.45
N THR A 82 4.38 -6.56 3.75
CA THR A 82 2.92 -6.78 3.77
C THR A 82 2.24 -5.88 4.80
N TYR A 83 2.80 -5.79 6.01
CA TYR A 83 2.30 -4.89 7.05
C TYR A 83 2.36 -3.43 6.60
N ASN A 84 3.49 -2.97 6.05
CA ASN A 84 3.67 -1.59 5.57
C ASN A 84 2.66 -1.23 4.48
N ILE A 85 2.43 -2.14 3.52
CA ILE A 85 1.43 -1.96 2.46
C ILE A 85 0.03 -1.88 3.04
N LYS A 86 -0.35 -2.84 3.91
CA LYS A 86 -1.68 -2.84 4.56
C LYS A 86 -1.90 -1.59 5.39
N ASN A 87 -0.87 -1.10 6.07
CA ASN A 87 -0.94 0.13 6.84
C ASN A 87 -1.14 1.36 5.94
N LEU A 88 -0.40 1.46 4.84
CA LEU A 88 -0.52 2.57 3.89
C LEU A 88 -1.92 2.67 3.27
N ILE A 89 -2.54 1.54 2.94
CA ILE A 89 -3.88 1.50 2.33
C ILE A 89 -5.01 1.40 3.36
N GLU A 90 -4.70 1.56 4.65
CA GLU A 90 -5.65 1.52 5.77
C GLU A 90 -6.44 0.19 5.86
N LYS A 91 -5.82 -0.93 5.46
CA LYS A 91 -6.38 -2.30 5.50
C LYS A 91 -5.64 -3.24 6.44
N LEU A 92 -5.27 -2.72 7.61
CA LEU A 92 -4.88 -3.56 8.73
C LEU A 92 -6.05 -4.46 9.16
N PRO A 93 -5.79 -5.63 9.78
CA PRO A 93 -6.83 -6.52 10.28
C PRO A 93 -7.50 -5.95 11.55
N THR A 94 -8.22 -4.84 11.39
CA THR A 94 -9.03 -4.21 12.44
C THR A 94 -10.30 -5.01 12.69
N TYR A 95 -10.85 -4.99 13.91
CA TYR A 95 -12.08 -5.73 14.20
C TYR A 95 -13.28 -5.34 13.31
N ILE A 96 -13.41 -4.08 12.87
CA ILE A 96 -14.45 -3.71 11.89
C ILE A 96 -14.29 -4.47 10.57
N GLU A 97 -13.06 -4.62 10.06
CA GLU A 97 -12.79 -5.38 8.83
C GLU A 97 -12.93 -6.89 9.05
N MET A 98 -12.64 -7.40 10.25
CA MET A 98 -12.81 -8.82 10.58
C MET A 98 -14.29 -9.21 10.72
N GLU A 99 -15.11 -8.35 11.33
CA GLU A 99 -16.56 -8.52 11.44
C GLU A 99 -17.22 -8.65 10.05
N THR A 100 -16.76 -7.91 9.04
CA THR A 100 -17.28 -8.08 7.66
C THR A 100 -17.06 -9.48 7.06
N ARG A 101 -16.10 -10.25 7.59
CA ARG A 101 -15.77 -11.60 7.09
C ARG A 101 -16.52 -12.68 7.85
N ASN A 102 -16.71 -12.49 9.15
CA ASN A 102 -17.45 -13.40 10.00
C ASN A 102 -18.04 -12.64 11.20
N THR A 103 -19.34 -12.40 11.15
CA THR A 103 -20.10 -11.66 12.19
C THR A 103 -20.40 -12.50 13.43
N GLU A 104 -20.23 -13.82 13.38
CA GLU A 104 -20.48 -14.72 14.52
C GLU A 104 -19.29 -14.72 15.50
N ILE A 105 -18.08 -14.54 14.97
CA ILE A 105 -16.84 -14.60 15.75
C ILE A 105 -16.36 -13.21 16.17
N TYR A 106 -16.46 -12.24 15.27
CA TYR A 106 -15.87 -10.92 15.47
C TYR A 106 -16.94 -9.88 15.77
N ASN A 107 -16.61 -9.01 16.73
CA ASN A 107 -17.38 -7.82 17.05
C ASN A 107 -16.53 -6.60 16.74
N SER A 108 -17.08 -5.59 16.06
CA SER A 108 -16.34 -4.40 15.64
C SER A 108 -15.79 -3.54 16.80
N ARG A 109 -16.22 -3.75 18.05
CA ARG A 109 -15.70 -3.02 19.21
C ARG A 109 -14.23 -3.34 19.46
N CYS A 110 -13.47 -2.33 19.83
CA CYS A 110 -12.07 -2.50 20.18
C CYS A 110 -11.90 -3.42 21.40
N PRO A 111 -11.06 -4.47 21.33
CA PRO A 111 -10.82 -5.37 22.46
C PRO A 111 -10.14 -4.67 23.64
N ARG A 112 -9.46 -3.54 23.41
CA ARG A 112 -8.77 -2.74 24.45
C ARG A 112 -9.73 -1.86 25.23
N CYS A 113 -10.41 -0.91 24.56
CA CYS A 113 -11.32 0.01 25.26
C CYS A 113 -12.74 -0.55 25.44
N ARG A 114 -13.13 -1.55 24.64
CA ARG A 114 -14.45 -2.20 24.63
C ARG A 114 -15.63 -1.26 24.37
N TRP A 115 -15.35 -0.04 23.92
CA TRP A 115 -16.35 1.01 23.77
C TRP A 115 -16.48 1.42 22.31
N ASP A 116 -15.41 1.95 21.73
CA ASP A 116 -15.38 2.43 20.35
C ASP A 116 -15.21 1.29 19.35
N ILE A 117 -15.62 1.55 18.11
CA ILE A 117 -15.36 0.68 16.97
C ILE A 117 -13.85 0.72 16.65
N GLU A 118 -13.22 -0.44 16.57
CA GLU A 118 -11.85 -0.55 16.11
C GLU A 118 -11.80 -0.46 14.58
N ASN A 119 -11.57 0.74 14.09
CA ASN A 119 -11.13 1.03 12.73
C ASN A 119 -9.64 1.37 12.71
N TRP A 120 -9.09 1.60 11.52
CA TRP A 120 -7.67 1.89 11.33
C TRP A 120 -7.20 3.09 12.19
N THR A 121 -7.97 4.17 12.23
CA THR A 121 -7.67 5.37 13.05
C THR A 121 -7.71 5.09 14.55
N HIS A 122 -8.68 4.29 15.01
CA HIS A 122 -8.84 3.97 16.42
C HIS A 122 -7.66 3.16 16.97
N ILE A 123 -7.08 2.24 16.19
CA ILE A 123 -5.92 1.44 16.65
C ILE A 123 -4.78 2.35 17.14
N TRP A 124 -4.56 3.47 16.46
CA TRP A 124 -3.51 4.42 16.79
C TRP A 124 -3.89 5.38 17.93
N ASN A 125 -5.17 5.75 18.02
CA ASN A 125 -5.67 6.77 18.95
C ASN A 125 -6.45 6.22 20.15
N CYS A 126 -6.48 4.90 20.35
CA CYS A 126 -7.19 4.27 21.45
C CYS A 126 -6.69 4.82 22.79
N ASN A 127 -7.61 5.28 23.64
CA ASN A 127 -7.31 5.83 24.96
C ASN A 127 -6.77 4.81 25.96
N LYS A 128 -6.85 3.51 25.64
CA LYS A 128 -6.27 2.41 26.41
C LYS A 128 -4.92 1.95 25.86
N ASN A 129 -4.35 2.64 24.87
CA ASN A 129 -2.97 2.39 24.47
C ASN A 129 -2.01 2.82 25.57
N GLU A 130 -1.01 1.98 25.85
CA GLU A 130 0.04 2.28 26.83
C GLU A 130 0.91 3.48 26.41
N ILE A 131 1.09 3.65 25.10
CA ILE A 131 1.89 4.71 24.50
C ILE A 131 1.05 5.42 23.46
N THR A 132 1.02 6.75 23.54
CA THR A 132 0.35 7.62 22.60
C THR A 132 1.21 7.86 21.36
N ILE A 133 0.58 8.20 20.23
CA ILE A 133 1.31 8.63 19.02
C ILE A 133 2.24 9.81 19.33
N TYR A 134 1.81 10.72 20.18
CA TYR A 134 2.59 11.89 20.57
C TYR A 134 3.90 11.51 21.27
N GLU A 135 3.86 10.54 22.18
CA GLU A 135 5.04 10.03 22.87
C GLU A 135 6.01 9.34 21.90
N ILE A 136 5.49 8.55 20.94
CA ILE A 136 6.30 7.90 19.90
C ILE A 136 7.00 8.94 19.01
N ILE A 137 6.32 10.02 18.63
CA ILE A 137 6.91 11.08 17.80
C ILE A 137 7.98 11.82 18.60
N THR A 138 7.73 12.08 19.87
CA THR A 138 8.62 12.86 20.73
C THR A 138 9.88 12.07 21.08
N SER A 139 9.78 10.78 21.40
CA SER A 139 10.95 9.92 21.69
C SER A 139 11.90 9.84 20.50
N LYS A 140 11.38 9.64 19.29
CA LYS A 140 12.18 9.61 18.05
C LYS A 140 12.87 10.94 17.73
N ARG A 141 12.27 12.08 18.10
CA ARG A 141 12.90 13.41 17.93
C ARG A 141 14.08 13.61 18.87
N ILE A 142 14.02 13.04 20.09
CA ILE A 142 15.10 13.15 21.08
C ILE A 142 16.30 12.30 20.64
N GLU A 143 16.07 11.09 20.12
CA GLU A 143 17.14 10.23 19.58
C GLU A 143 17.87 10.86 18.40
N LYS A 144 17.14 11.50 17.48
CA LYS A 144 17.74 12.23 16.33
C LYS A 144 18.54 13.48 16.72
N ARG A 145 18.36 14.02 17.92
CA ARG A 145 19.12 15.19 18.42
C ARG A 145 20.39 14.79 19.19
N LYS A 146 20.56 13.50 19.51
CA LYS A 146 21.73 12.96 20.21
C LYS A 146 22.84 12.49 19.25
N HIS A 147 22.62 12.64 17.95
CA HIS A 147 23.57 12.41 16.86
C HIS A 147 23.68 13.67 16.01
#